data_AF-A0AAJ6ZQ15-F1
#
_entry.id   AF-A0AAJ6ZQ15-F1
#
_cell.length_a   1.000
_cell.length_b   1.000
_cell.length_c   1.000
_cell.angle_alpha   90.00
_cell.angle_beta   90.00
_cell.angle_gamma   90.00
#
_symmetry.space_group_name_H-M   'P 1'
#
loop_
_entity.id
_entity.type
_entity.pdbx_description
1 polymer ?
#
loop_
_entity_poly.entity_id
_entity_poly.type
_entity_poly.pdbx_seq_one_letter_code
_entity_poly.pdbx_strand_id
1 'polypeptide(L)'
;MTDRSIASRPSLEQVIAIVDFMEKHPALGLGQMRGLEKRDECKKLWFKLTKIVNSLGGPNRPMKSWVKYWADKKSTIRSKVQSSNGDPNTLSSNIEKKIWDLFLANDSSKDRSSVKQESHYMDEAFYNEDSGEHQIESEPVLTFEEPMVDLEERQMLVMEKLVKIMGDQANALSQLAHASHVNAQAMERLAEASQIQARAVERLATCFEAIGASTHDVRNAMVDIDSTIKRFYSTSPA
;
A
#
# COMPACT_ATOMS: atom_id res chain seq x y z
N MET A 1 4.33 41.08 5.04
CA MET A 1 5.35 40.38 4.23
C MET A 1 5.96 39.29 5.08
N THR A 2 5.46 38.05 5.02
CA THR A 2 6.05 36.93 5.79
C THR A 2 7.11 36.25 4.94
N ASP A 3 8.35 36.56 5.28
CA ASP A 3 9.57 36.04 4.71
C ASP A 3 9.53 34.50 4.63
N ARG A 4 9.59 33.95 3.42
CA ARG A 4 9.74 32.49 3.21
C ARG A 4 11.17 32.11 3.57
N SER A 5 11.42 31.96 4.86
CA SER A 5 12.64 31.36 5.40
C SER A 5 12.93 30.05 4.67
N ILE A 6 14.02 30.05 3.92
CA ILE A 6 14.57 28.88 3.22
C ILE A 6 14.68 27.75 4.26
N ALA A 7 13.98 26.64 3.99
CA ALA A 7 13.72 25.57 4.94
C ALA A 7 15.01 24.89 5.45
N SER A 8 15.62 25.44 6.51
CA SER A 8 16.82 24.89 7.16
C SER A 8 16.61 23.45 7.58
N ARG A 9 17.52 22.54 7.22
CA ARG A 9 17.39 21.10 7.49
C ARG A 9 17.17 20.87 9.00
N PRO A 10 16.22 20.00 9.41
CA PRO A 10 16.06 19.65 10.82
C PRO A 10 17.37 19.12 11.41
N SER A 11 17.64 19.50 12.66
CA SER A 11 18.82 18.99 13.36
C SER A 11 18.71 17.49 13.61
N LEU A 12 19.82 16.80 13.83
CA LEU A 12 19.83 15.36 14.11
C LEU A 12 18.97 15.03 15.34
N GLU A 13 19.05 15.86 16.38
CA GLU A 13 18.25 15.72 17.60
C GLU A 13 16.75 15.82 17.33
N GLN A 14 16.32 16.77 16.48
CA GLN A 14 14.94 16.88 16.03
C GLN A 14 14.49 15.64 15.24
N VAL A 15 15.34 15.09 14.37
CA VAL A 15 15.00 13.87 13.62
C VAL A 15 14.84 12.67 14.54
N ILE A 16 15.72 12.50 15.52
CA ILE A 16 15.63 11.43 16.52
C ILE A 16 14.34 11.56 17.31
N ALA A 17 14.01 12.76 17.81
CA ALA A 17 12.79 13.00 18.57
C ALA A 17 11.51 12.71 17.77
N ILE A 18 11.50 13.02 16.47
CA ILE A 18 10.40 12.67 15.57
C ILE A 18 10.24 11.15 15.50
N VAL A 19 11.34 10.42 15.24
CA VAL A 19 11.29 8.97 15.08
C VAL A 19 10.86 8.27 16.36
N ASP A 20 11.39 8.68 17.51
CA ASP A 20 11.02 8.11 18.82
C ASP A 20 9.56 8.42 19.18
N PHE A 21 9.04 9.58 18.78
CA PHE A 21 7.61 9.88 18.93
C PHE A 21 6.74 9.00 18.04
N MET A 22 7.15 8.76 16.80
CA MET A 22 6.44 7.89 15.87
C MET A 22 6.45 6.44 16.30
N GLU A 23 7.53 5.97 16.91
CA GLU A 23 7.64 4.62 17.47
C GLU A 23 6.66 4.41 18.63
N LYS A 24 6.47 5.42 19.49
CA LYS A 24 5.48 5.40 20.57
C LYS A 24 4.04 5.52 20.07
N HIS A 25 3.84 6.10 18.88
CA HIS A 25 2.54 6.33 18.27
C HIS A 25 2.49 5.76 16.84
N PRO A 26 2.55 4.42 16.66
CA PRO A 26 2.71 3.81 15.35
C PRO A 26 1.55 4.10 14.40
N ALA A 27 0.33 4.24 14.92
CA ALA A 27 -0.85 4.61 14.12
C ALA A 27 -0.70 6.01 13.47
N LEU A 28 -0.02 6.95 14.14
CA LEU A 28 0.34 8.26 13.60
C LEU A 28 1.43 8.11 12.52
N GLY A 29 2.48 7.34 12.82
CA GLY A 29 3.60 7.11 11.92
C GLY A 29 3.22 6.45 10.60
N LEU A 30 2.29 5.48 10.66
CA LEU A 30 1.73 4.76 9.51
C LEU A 30 0.61 5.53 8.79
N GLY A 31 0.07 6.60 9.38
CA GLY A 31 -1.07 7.32 8.80
C GLY A 31 -2.38 6.53 8.85
N GLN A 32 -2.54 5.63 9.82
CA GLN A 32 -3.69 4.73 9.97
C GLN A 32 -4.81 5.32 10.84
N MET A 33 -4.67 6.56 11.31
CA MET A 33 -5.68 7.29 12.07
C MET A 33 -6.84 7.74 11.16
N ARG A 34 -7.77 6.83 10.84
CA ARG A 34 -8.97 7.06 10.01
C ARG A 34 -10.25 7.17 10.88
N GLY A 35 -11.19 8.03 10.48
CA GLY A 35 -12.47 8.27 11.18
C GLY A 35 -12.47 9.56 12.02
N LEU A 36 -13.66 10.13 12.28
CA LEU A 36 -13.82 11.46 12.90
C LEU A 36 -13.10 11.60 14.26
N GLU A 37 -13.34 10.68 15.21
CA GLU A 37 -12.70 10.73 16.53
C GLU A 37 -11.16 10.58 16.45
N LYS A 38 -10.67 9.76 15.52
CA LYS A 38 -9.24 9.54 15.31
C LYS A 38 -8.57 10.73 14.61
N ARG A 39 -9.32 11.60 13.92
CA ARG A 39 -8.79 12.83 13.31
C ARG A 39 -8.40 13.84 14.39
N ASP A 40 -9.21 14.01 15.42
CA ASP A 40 -8.89 14.93 16.53
C ASP A 40 -7.69 14.44 17.34
N GLU A 41 -7.61 13.14 17.60
CA GLU A 41 -6.47 12.53 18.26
C GLU A 41 -5.18 12.69 17.42
N CYS A 42 -5.27 12.48 16.11
CA CYS A 42 -4.18 12.71 15.17
C CYS A 42 -3.67 14.15 15.24
N LYS A 43 -4.59 15.14 15.22
CA LYS A 43 -4.25 16.56 15.36
C LYS A 43 -3.56 16.84 16.70
N LYS A 44 -4.08 16.32 17.82
CA LYS A 44 -3.48 16.46 19.16
C LYS A 44 -2.06 15.88 19.22
N LEU A 45 -1.85 14.70 18.66
CA LEU A 45 -0.53 14.04 18.62
C LEU A 45 0.48 14.82 17.78
N TRP A 46 0.07 15.31 16.60
CA TRP A 46 0.93 16.16 15.77
C TRP A 46 1.27 17.50 16.43
N PHE A 47 0.33 18.11 17.16
CA PHE A 47 0.60 19.31 17.94
C PHE A 47 1.60 19.02 19.06
N LYS A 48 1.45 17.89 19.77
CA LYS A 48 2.38 17.47 20.83
C LYS A 48 3.78 17.26 20.27
N LEU A 49 3.91 16.56 19.14
CA LEU A 49 5.17 16.37 18.43
C LEU A 49 5.79 17.72 18.07
N THR A 50 5.01 18.64 17.51
CA THR A 50 5.49 19.97 17.10
C THR A 50 6.07 20.74 18.29
N LYS A 51 5.40 20.72 19.45
CA LYS A 51 5.90 21.35 20.68
C LYS A 51 7.22 20.73 21.14
N ILE A 52 7.34 19.40 21.12
CA ILE A 52 8.57 18.70 21.50
C ILE A 52 9.71 19.07 20.55
N VAL A 53 9.50 18.94 19.25
CA VAL A 53 10.55 19.15 18.24
C VAL A 53 11.02 20.60 18.17
N ASN A 54 10.10 21.56 18.32
CA ASN A 54 10.44 22.99 18.36
C ASN A 54 11.07 23.43 19.70
N SER A 55 11.04 22.58 20.74
CA SER A 55 11.74 22.86 22.01
C SER A 55 13.21 22.43 21.99
N LEU A 56 13.62 21.66 20.97
CA LEU A 56 14.99 21.19 20.77
C LEU A 56 15.81 22.20 19.96
N GLY A 57 17.14 22.05 20.00
CA GLY A 57 18.04 22.89 19.20
C GLY A 57 17.85 22.66 17.70
N GLY A 58 17.34 23.66 16.97
CA GLY A 58 17.14 23.56 15.53
C GLY A 58 16.11 24.55 14.97
N PRO A 59 15.71 24.38 13.70
CA PRO A 59 14.65 25.18 13.08
C PRO A 59 13.29 24.90 13.71
N ASN A 60 12.58 25.99 14.05
CA ASN A 60 11.19 25.92 14.48
C ASN A 60 10.26 25.93 13.28
N ARG A 61 9.33 24.99 13.25
CA ARG A 61 8.41 24.84 12.12
C ARG A 61 6.97 24.62 12.61
N PRO A 62 5.96 25.07 11.84
CA PRO A 62 4.58 24.77 12.16
C PRO A 62 4.29 23.29 11.97
N MET A 63 3.23 22.81 12.61
CA MET A 63 2.80 21.40 12.55
C MET A 63 2.70 20.86 11.13
N LYS A 64 2.10 21.63 10.21
CA LYS A 64 2.02 21.33 8.77
C LYS A 64 3.36 20.92 8.16
N SER A 65 4.43 21.63 8.51
CA SER A 65 5.76 21.39 7.97
C SER A 65 6.39 20.12 8.51
N TRP A 66 6.10 19.74 9.76
CA TRP A 66 6.56 18.47 10.34
C TRP A 66 5.79 17.27 9.77
N VAL A 67 4.48 17.43 9.55
CA VAL A 67 3.66 16.43 8.84
C VAL A 67 4.23 16.16 7.45
N LYS A 68 4.48 17.23 6.68
CA LYS A 68 5.09 17.13 5.35
C LYS A 68 6.47 16.50 5.40
N TYR A 69 7.33 16.94 6.31
CA TYR A 69 8.67 16.39 6.49
C TYR A 69 8.65 14.87 6.71
N TRP A 70 7.74 14.36 7.56
CA TRP A 70 7.62 12.93 7.82
C TRP A 70 7.18 12.15 6.57
N ALA A 71 6.21 12.67 5.82
CA ALA A 71 5.77 12.08 4.56
C ALA A 71 6.91 12.02 3.53
N ASP A 72 7.62 13.14 3.36
CA ASP A 72 8.75 13.26 2.43
C ASP A 72 9.88 12.30 2.84
N LYS A 73 10.24 12.24 4.13
CA LYS A 73 11.30 11.36 4.66
C LYS A 73 11.01 9.88 4.37
N LYS A 74 9.78 9.42 4.62
CA LYS A 74 9.36 8.05 4.27
C LYS A 74 9.41 7.80 2.75
N SER A 75 9.00 8.78 1.95
CA SER A 75 9.06 8.69 0.48
C SER A 75 10.50 8.53 -0.02
N THR A 76 11.43 9.35 0.48
CA THR A 76 12.85 9.27 0.15
C THR A 76 13.44 7.91 0.53
N ILE A 77 13.12 7.38 1.72
CA ILE A 77 13.61 6.07 2.16
C ILE A 77 13.08 4.96 1.24
N ARG A 78 11.78 4.98 0.89
CA ARG A 78 11.22 4.03 -0.08
C ARG A 78 11.92 4.09 -1.44
N SER A 79 12.13 5.30 -1.96
CA SER A 79 12.83 5.48 -3.23
C SER A 79 14.25 4.93 -3.18
N LYS A 80 14.99 5.15 -2.10
CA LYS A 80 16.35 4.62 -1.93
C LYS A 80 16.38 3.09 -2.00
N VAL A 81 15.50 2.41 -1.27
CA VAL A 81 15.44 0.94 -1.26
C VAL A 81 14.98 0.39 -2.61
N GLN A 82 14.00 1.02 -3.25
CA GLN A 82 13.52 0.61 -4.58
C GLN A 82 14.59 0.76 -5.67
N SER A 83 15.38 1.82 -5.64
CA SER A 83 16.52 2.01 -6.56
C SER A 83 17.64 0.99 -6.35
N SER A 84 17.66 0.30 -5.21
CA SER A 84 18.65 -0.73 -4.87
C SER A 84 18.09 -2.16 -4.99
N ASN A 85 17.18 -2.40 -5.94
CA ASN A 85 16.54 -3.71 -6.16
C ASN A 85 15.80 -4.25 -4.91
N GLY A 86 15.35 -3.36 -4.02
CA GLY A 86 14.66 -3.76 -2.79
C GLY A 86 15.59 -4.13 -1.64
N ASP A 87 16.91 -3.97 -1.76
CA ASP A 87 17.86 -4.24 -0.67
C ASP A 87 17.83 -3.12 0.39
N PRO A 88 17.35 -3.39 1.62
CA PRO A 88 17.33 -2.40 2.70
C PRO A 88 18.72 -2.03 3.23
N ASN A 89 19.75 -2.82 2.92
CA ASN A 89 21.12 -2.58 3.39
C ASN A 89 21.77 -1.33 2.78
N THR A 90 21.18 -0.76 1.73
CA THR A 90 21.66 0.48 1.10
C THR A 90 21.33 1.74 1.91
N LEU A 91 20.46 1.63 2.92
CA LEU A 91 20.20 2.71 3.86
C LEU A 91 21.40 2.90 4.80
N SER A 92 22.23 3.91 4.54
CA SER A 92 23.47 4.15 5.29
C SER A 92 23.26 4.70 6.71
N SER A 93 22.10 5.29 7.00
CA SER A 93 21.80 5.87 8.32
C SER A 93 20.98 4.92 9.18
N ASN A 94 21.42 4.68 10.42
CA ASN A 94 20.69 3.88 11.42
C ASN A 94 19.25 4.38 11.64
N ILE A 95 19.03 5.69 11.50
CA ILE A 95 17.70 6.30 11.60
C ILE A 95 16.83 5.91 10.39
N GLU A 96 17.41 5.88 9.19
CA GLU A 96 16.69 5.47 7.99
C GLU A 96 16.33 3.98 8.03
N LYS A 97 17.25 3.14 8.52
CA LYS A 97 16.98 1.71 8.78
C LYS A 97 15.84 1.54 9.79
N LYS A 98 15.89 2.25 10.92
CA LYS A 98 14.83 2.22 11.94
C LYS A 98 13.47 2.62 11.39
N ILE A 99 13.41 3.68 10.56
CA ILE A 99 12.16 4.10 9.91
C ILE A 99 11.66 3.02 8.93
N TRP A 100 12.56 2.40 8.16
CA TRP A 100 12.20 1.34 7.24
C TRP A 100 11.59 0.14 7.97
N ASP A 101 12.29 -0.38 8.99
CA ASP A 101 11.88 -1.57 9.73
C ASP A 101 10.54 -1.38 10.46
N LEU A 102 10.35 -0.21 11.09
CA LEU A 102 9.15 0.06 11.88
C LEU A 102 7.92 0.45 11.04
N PHE A 103 8.11 1.13 9.90
CA PHE A 103 6.99 1.77 9.20
C PHE A 103 6.80 1.39 7.73
N LEU A 104 7.79 0.77 7.08
CA LEU A 104 7.78 0.54 5.62
C LEU A 104 7.97 -0.93 5.23
N ALA A 105 8.67 -1.72 6.03
CA ALA A 105 9.00 -3.12 5.73
C ALA A 105 7.75 -4.01 5.53
N ASN A 106 6.63 -3.69 6.20
CA ASN A 106 5.38 -4.44 6.11
C ASN A 106 4.42 -3.94 5.01
N ASP A 107 4.73 -2.82 4.34
CA ASP A 107 3.94 -2.28 3.23
C ASP A 107 4.21 -3.05 1.91
N SER A 108 5.32 -3.80 1.84
CA SER A 108 5.66 -4.65 0.69
C SER A 108 4.97 -6.03 0.71
N SER A 109 4.51 -6.48 1.88
CA SER A 109 3.99 -7.84 2.10
C SER A 109 2.47 -7.95 1.97
N LYS A 110 1.75 -6.81 1.94
CA LYS A 110 0.34 -6.81 1.55
C LYS A 110 0.27 -6.69 0.04
N ASP A 111 -0.09 -7.81 -0.58
CA ASP A 111 -0.52 -7.92 -1.96
C ASP A 111 -1.16 -6.61 -2.45
N ARG A 112 -0.45 -5.94 -3.35
CA ARG A 112 -1.05 -4.96 -4.25
C ARG A 112 -2.00 -5.72 -5.18
N SER A 113 -3.18 -6.02 -4.66
CA SER A 113 -4.40 -5.91 -5.45
C SER A 113 -4.33 -4.56 -6.16
N SER A 114 -4.38 -4.62 -7.48
CA SER A 114 -4.39 -3.46 -8.38
C SER A 114 -5.60 -2.58 -8.06
N VAL A 115 -5.44 -1.69 -7.09
CA VAL A 115 -6.33 -0.58 -6.82
C VAL A 115 -5.45 0.65 -6.85
N LYS A 116 -5.86 1.59 -7.71
CA LYS A 116 -5.19 2.86 -8.00
C LYS A 116 -4.57 3.42 -6.73
N GLN A 117 -3.25 3.61 -6.78
CA GLN A 117 -2.50 4.33 -5.77
C GLN A 117 -2.96 5.78 -5.84
N GLU A 118 -4.08 6.07 -5.17
CA GLU A 118 -4.44 7.42 -4.79
C GLU A 118 -3.30 7.86 -3.88
N SER A 119 -2.40 8.68 -4.43
CA SER A 119 -1.51 9.51 -3.64
C SER A 119 -2.42 10.44 -2.84
N HIS A 120 -2.93 9.93 -1.71
CA HIS A 120 -3.68 10.68 -0.73
C HIS A 120 -2.69 11.64 -0.06
N TYR A 121 -2.33 12.65 -0.84
CA TYR A 121 -1.88 13.94 -0.36
C TYR A 121 -2.86 14.30 0.74
N MET A 122 -2.32 14.49 1.96
CA MET A 122 -3.11 14.89 3.12
C MET A 122 -4.06 16.00 2.68
N ASP A 123 -5.35 15.66 2.69
CA ASP A 123 -6.49 16.51 2.38
C ASP A 123 -6.21 17.96 2.81
N GLU A 124 -5.98 18.85 1.84
CA GLU A 124 -5.70 20.27 2.06
C GLU A 124 -6.85 20.96 2.83
N ALA A 125 -8.04 20.35 2.87
CA ALA A 125 -9.15 20.76 3.72
C ALA A 125 -8.85 20.66 5.23
N PHE A 126 -7.80 19.94 5.66
CA PHE A 126 -7.46 19.72 7.07
C PHE A 126 -7.08 20.99 7.87
N TYR A 127 -6.88 22.14 7.21
CA TYR A 127 -6.39 23.34 7.88
C TYR A 127 -7.00 24.67 7.48
N ASN A 128 -8.01 24.69 6.60
CA ASN A 128 -8.57 25.95 6.10
C ASN A 128 -9.90 26.34 6.76
N GLU A 129 -10.35 25.60 7.77
CA GLU A 129 -11.61 25.89 8.45
C GLU A 129 -11.37 26.01 9.96
N ASP A 130 -11.96 27.06 10.52
CA ASP A 130 -12.04 27.40 11.93
C ASP A 130 -10.96 28.34 12.51
N SER A 131 -10.93 29.58 11.98
CA SER A 131 -10.78 30.77 12.83
C SER A 131 -12.11 31.52 12.80
N GLY A 132 -13.08 31.06 13.59
CA GLY A 132 -14.38 31.72 13.72
C GLY A 132 -14.97 31.43 15.10
N GLU A 133 -14.49 32.16 16.11
CA GLU A 133 -15.09 32.20 17.45
C GLU A 133 -16.61 32.42 17.33
N HIS A 134 -17.39 31.39 17.67
CA HIS A 134 -18.83 31.52 17.83
C HIS A 134 -19.11 32.10 19.21
N GLN A 135 -19.22 33.43 19.27
CA GLN A 135 -19.92 34.11 20.35
C GLN A 135 -21.35 34.39 19.88
N ILE A 136 -22.29 33.71 20.53
CA ILE A 136 -23.73 33.85 20.32
C ILE A 136 -24.15 35.18 20.93
N GLU A 137 -24.44 36.22 20.13
CA GLU A 137 -25.36 37.29 20.52
C GLU A 137 -26.11 37.85 19.29
N SER A 138 -27.33 38.28 19.56
CA SER A 138 -28.45 38.60 18.68
C SER A 138 -28.22 39.74 17.67
N GLU A 139 -29.01 39.69 16.58
CA GLU A 139 -29.19 40.67 15.48
C GLU A 139 -29.03 42.17 15.84
N PRO A 140 -28.50 43.01 14.91
CA PRO A 140 -29.37 43.54 13.84
C PRO A 140 -28.73 43.65 12.45
N VAL A 141 -29.63 43.54 11.46
CA VAL A 141 -29.52 43.86 10.03
C VAL A 141 -28.64 45.08 9.75
N LEU A 142 -27.53 44.86 9.02
CA LEU A 142 -26.86 45.91 8.26
C LEU A 142 -26.76 45.48 6.80
N THR A 143 -27.50 46.21 5.98
CA THR A 143 -27.46 46.23 4.53
C THR A 143 -26.04 46.55 4.07
N PHE A 144 -25.23 45.52 3.81
CA PHE A 144 -23.99 45.66 3.07
C PHE A 144 -24.29 45.26 1.63
N GLU A 145 -24.23 46.25 0.74
CA GLU A 145 -24.36 46.10 -0.69
C GLU A 145 -23.19 45.24 -1.20
N GLU A 146 -23.39 43.92 -1.24
CA GLU A 146 -22.49 43.02 -1.94
C GLU A 146 -22.51 43.36 -3.43
N PRO A 147 -21.35 43.57 -4.08
CA PRO A 147 -21.34 43.68 -5.53
C PRO A 147 -21.82 42.35 -6.07
N MET A 148 -22.97 42.36 -6.76
CA MET A 148 -23.51 41.20 -7.46
C MET A 148 -22.47 40.72 -8.48
N VAL A 149 -21.60 39.79 -8.08
CA VAL A 149 -20.84 38.99 -9.04
C VAL A 149 -21.86 38.03 -9.62
N ASP A 150 -22.19 38.31 -10.87
CA ASP A 150 -23.22 37.74 -11.72
C ASP A 150 -23.53 36.26 -11.41
N LEU A 151 -24.73 36.01 -10.88
CA LEU A 151 -25.23 34.67 -10.55
C LEU A 151 -25.15 33.72 -11.76
N GLU A 152 -25.25 34.29 -12.97
CA GLU A 152 -25.16 33.60 -14.25
C GLU A 152 -23.71 33.13 -14.53
N GLU A 153 -22.70 33.93 -14.21
CA GLU A 153 -21.28 33.57 -14.37
C GLU A 153 -20.87 32.44 -13.42
N ARG A 154 -21.38 32.45 -12.18
CA ARG A 154 -21.18 31.34 -11.23
C ARG A 154 -21.86 30.05 -11.70
N GLN A 155 -23.07 30.14 -12.24
CA GLN A 155 -23.78 28.98 -12.78
C GLN A 155 -23.07 28.41 -14.02
N MET A 156 -22.54 29.28 -14.88
CA MET A 156 -21.75 28.90 -16.05
C MET A 156 -20.46 28.14 -15.67
N LEU A 157 -19.72 28.64 -14.67
CA LEU A 157 -18.52 27.97 -14.13
C LEU A 157 -18.82 26.59 -13.51
N VAL A 158 -19.95 26.46 -12.80
CA VAL A 158 -20.37 25.17 -12.24
C VAL A 158 -20.70 24.18 -13.35
N MET A 159 -21.41 24.62 -14.39
CA MET A 159 -21.77 23.78 -15.53
C MET A 159 -20.53 23.34 -16.33
N GLU A 160 -19.59 24.25 -16.58
CA GLU A 160 -18.32 23.92 -17.24
C GLU A 160 -17.52 22.88 -16.43
N LYS A 161 -17.44 23.06 -15.11
CA LYS A 161 -16.75 22.13 -14.23
C LYS A 161 -17.42 20.75 -14.19
N LEU A 162 -18.76 20.70 -14.23
CA LEU A 162 -19.52 19.45 -14.32
C LEU A 162 -19.22 18.71 -15.63
N VAL A 163 -19.24 19.41 -16.76
CA VAL A 163 -18.94 18.83 -18.08
C VAL A 163 -17.52 18.27 -18.11
N LYS A 164 -16.55 18.99 -17.54
CA LYS A 164 -15.18 18.51 -17.42
C LYS A 164 -15.08 17.24 -16.57
N ILE A 165 -15.70 17.23 -15.39
CA ILE A 165 -15.71 16.06 -14.50
C ILE A 165 -16.36 14.87 -15.19
N MET A 166 -17.46 15.07 -15.92
CA MET A 166 -18.12 14.01 -16.67
C MET A 166 -17.25 13.47 -17.82
N GLY A 167 -16.51 14.35 -18.51
CA GLY A 167 -15.52 13.95 -19.52
C GLY A 167 -14.38 13.12 -18.94
N ASP A 168 -13.84 13.56 -17.80
CA ASP A 168 -12.79 12.82 -17.07
C ASP A 168 -13.31 11.48 -16.56
N GLN A 169 -14.55 11.43 -16.05
CA GLN A 169 -15.21 10.21 -15.59
C GLN A 169 -15.47 9.24 -16.76
N ALA A 170 -15.92 9.72 -17.91
CA ALA A 170 -16.16 8.90 -19.10
C ALA A 170 -14.84 8.29 -19.62
N ASN A 171 -13.77 9.07 -19.65
CA ASN A 171 -12.44 8.59 -20.03
C ASN A 171 -11.91 7.54 -19.03
N ALA A 172 -12.09 7.77 -17.73
CA ALA A 172 -11.69 6.81 -16.70
C ALA A 172 -12.48 5.49 -16.79
N LEU A 173 -13.79 5.56 -17.08
CA LEU A 173 -14.64 4.38 -17.29
C LEU A 173 -14.23 3.61 -18.55
N SER A 174 -13.93 4.30 -19.65
CA SER A 174 -13.46 3.68 -20.89
C SER A 174 -12.13 2.94 -20.69
N GLN A 175 -11.17 3.57 -19.99
CA GLN A 175 -9.90 2.92 -19.65
C GLN A 175 -10.11 1.71 -18.73
N LEU A 176 -11.01 1.80 -17.76
CA LEU A 176 -11.33 0.68 -16.88
C LEU A 176 -11.99 -0.48 -17.63
N ALA A 177 -12.90 -0.19 -18.57
CA ALA A 177 -13.51 -1.19 -19.43
C ALA A 177 -12.46 -1.89 -20.31
N HIS A 178 -11.54 -1.13 -20.91
CA HIS A 178 -10.46 -1.69 -21.72
C HIS A 178 -9.52 -2.58 -20.89
N ALA A 179 -9.09 -2.10 -19.72
CA ALA A 179 -8.25 -2.88 -18.80
C ALA A 179 -8.96 -4.15 -18.33
N SER A 180 -10.25 -4.07 -18.02
CA SER A 180 -11.06 -5.24 -17.65
C SER A 180 -11.15 -6.25 -18.78
N HIS A 181 -11.29 -5.80 -20.03
CA HIS A 181 -11.33 -6.68 -21.19
C HIS A 181 -10.01 -7.41 -21.41
N VAL A 182 -8.88 -6.70 -21.32
CA VAL A 182 -7.54 -7.31 -21.43
C VAL A 182 -7.30 -8.31 -20.30
N ASN A 183 -7.70 -7.97 -19.07
CA ASN A 183 -7.59 -8.89 -17.93
C ASN A 183 -8.44 -10.16 -18.12
N ALA A 184 -9.66 -10.03 -18.64
CA ALA A 184 -10.51 -11.18 -18.93
C ALA A 184 -9.89 -12.09 -20.00
N GLN A 185 -9.34 -11.51 -21.07
CA GLN A 185 -8.67 -12.27 -22.13
C GLN A 185 -7.40 -12.98 -21.62
N ALA A 186 -6.63 -12.33 -20.75
CA ALA A 186 -5.46 -12.96 -20.13
C ALA A 186 -5.88 -14.13 -19.21
N MET A 187 -6.96 -13.95 -18.44
CA MET A 187 -7.50 -14.98 -17.56
C MET A 187 -8.02 -16.19 -18.33
N GLU A 188 -8.66 -15.97 -19.48
CA GLU A 188 -9.11 -17.05 -20.38
C GLU A 188 -7.93 -17.90 -20.87
N ARG A 189 -6.85 -17.26 -21.35
CA ARG A 189 -5.64 -18.00 -21.78
C ARG A 189 -4.99 -18.79 -20.65
N LEU A 190 -4.98 -18.24 -19.43
CA LEU A 190 -4.48 -18.96 -18.26
C LEU A 190 -5.34 -20.19 -17.94
N ALA A 191 -6.66 -20.07 -18.05
CA ALA A 191 -7.58 -21.19 -17.85
C ALA A 191 -7.37 -22.30 -18.89
N GLU A 192 -7.22 -21.95 -20.16
CA GLU A 192 -6.92 -22.92 -21.24
C GLU A 192 -5.60 -23.66 -20.99
N ALA A 193 -4.53 -22.92 -20.66
CA ALA A 193 -3.24 -23.51 -20.34
C ALA A 193 -3.32 -24.46 -19.13
N SER A 194 -4.04 -24.05 -18.09
CA SER A 194 -4.27 -24.88 -16.89
C SER A 194 -5.03 -26.16 -17.24
N GLN A 195 -6.00 -26.11 -18.15
CA GLN A 195 -6.75 -27.30 -18.57
C GLN A 195 -5.87 -28.28 -19.34
N ILE A 196 -4.99 -27.78 -20.22
CA ILE A 196 -4.01 -28.61 -20.93
C ILE A 196 -3.05 -29.27 -19.94
N GLN A 197 -2.57 -28.52 -18.95
CA GLN A 197 -1.70 -29.05 -17.89
C GLN A 197 -2.40 -30.14 -17.08
N ALA A 198 -3.65 -29.95 -16.69
CA ALA A 198 -4.43 -30.95 -15.95
C ALA A 198 -4.53 -32.28 -16.74
N ARG A 199 -4.82 -32.22 -18.04
CA ARG A 199 -4.85 -33.41 -18.91
C ARG A 199 -3.48 -34.10 -19.03
N ALA A 200 -2.40 -33.32 -19.04
CA ALA A 200 -1.05 -33.88 -19.06
C ALA A 200 -0.72 -34.61 -17.76
N VAL A 201 -1.13 -34.08 -16.61
CA VAL A 201 -0.98 -34.72 -15.30
C VAL A 201 -1.79 -36.01 -15.23
N GLU A 202 -3.03 -36.01 -15.73
CA GLU A 202 -3.88 -37.21 -15.77
C GLU A 202 -3.25 -38.33 -16.61
N ARG A 203 -2.64 -37.98 -17.75
CA ARG A 203 -1.84 -38.93 -18.56
C ARG A 203 -0.61 -39.47 -17.82
N LEU A 204 0.04 -38.67 -16.98
CA LEU A 204 1.16 -39.15 -16.18
C LEU A 204 0.69 -40.12 -15.08
N ALA A 205 -0.46 -39.82 -14.45
CA ALA A 205 -1.06 -40.70 -13.46
C ALA A 205 -1.38 -42.09 -14.05
N THR A 206 -2.02 -42.15 -15.23
CA THR A 206 -2.33 -43.43 -15.88
C THR A 206 -1.07 -44.20 -16.29
N CYS A 207 -0.02 -43.51 -16.75
CA CYS A 207 1.27 -44.15 -17.01
C CYS A 207 1.89 -44.75 -15.74
N PHE A 208 1.85 -44.03 -14.61
CA PHE A 208 2.38 -44.55 -13.35
C PHE A 208 1.59 -45.72 -12.81
N GLU A 209 0.27 -45.72 -12.95
CA GLU A 209 -0.58 -46.88 -12.59
C GLU A 209 -0.20 -48.12 -13.43
N ALA A 210 -0.03 -47.95 -14.75
CA ALA A 210 0.37 -49.04 -15.64
C ALA A 210 1.76 -49.59 -15.30
N ILE A 211 2.74 -48.72 -15.01
CA ILE A 211 4.07 -49.13 -14.55
C ILE A 211 3.98 -49.85 -13.21
N GLY A 212 3.14 -49.37 -12.28
CA GLY A 212 2.91 -50.00 -10.99
C GLY A 212 2.37 -51.42 -11.12
N ALA A 213 1.36 -51.60 -11.98
CA ALA A 213 0.79 -52.92 -12.29
C ALA A 213 1.84 -53.86 -12.89
N SER A 214 2.56 -53.42 -13.93
CA SER A 214 3.62 -54.22 -14.56
C SER A 214 4.74 -54.58 -13.59
N THR A 215 5.14 -53.66 -12.71
CA THR A 215 6.15 -53.93 -11.68
C THR A 215 5.67 -54.99 -10.68
N HIS A 216 4.38 -54.95 -10.31
CA HIS A 216 3.78 -55.97 -9.46
C HIS A 216 3.77 -57.35 -10.14
N ASP A 217 3.42 -57.41 -11.43
CA ASP A 217 3.45 -58.65 -12.21
C ASP A 217 4.85 -59.25 -12.29
N VAL A 218 5.87 -58.42 -12.57
CA VAL A 218 7.29 -58.85 -12.60
C VAL A 218 7.71 -59.39 -11.23
N ARG A 219 7.35 -58.70 -10.15
CA ARG A 219 7.65 -59.14 -8.79
C ARG A 219 7.01 -60.50 -8.49
N ASN A 220 5.73 -60.68 -8.83
CA ASN A 220 5.02 -61.94 -8.62
C ASN A 220 5.67 -63.07 -9.41
N ALA A 221 6.01 -62.85 -10.68
CA ALA A 221 6.72 -63.82 -11.50
C ALA A 221 8.09 -64.20 -10.91
N MET A 222 8.85 -63.25 -10.37
CA MET A 222 10.11 -63.54 -9.68
C MET A 222 9.93 -64.41 -8.43
N VAL A 223 8.88 -64.14 -7.64
CA VAL A 223 8.54 -64.95 -6.45
C VAL A 223 8.13 -66.36 -6.85
N ASP A 224 7.33 -66.50 -7.91
CA ASP A 224 6.92 -67.80 -8.43
C ASP A 224 8.12 -68.61 -8.93
N ILE A 225 9.05 -67.98 -9.65
CA ILE A 225 10.31 -68.60 -10.09
C ILE A 225 11.14 -69.05 -8.88
N ASP A 226 11.34 -68.20 -7.88
CA ASP A 226 12.08 -68.54 -6.65
C ASP A 226 11.44 -69.72 -5.90
N SER A 227 10.11 -69.71 -5.76
CA SER A 227 9.37 -70.80 -5.11
C SER A 227 9.52 -72.12 -5.88
N THR A 228 9.49 -72.05 -7.21
CA THR A 228 9.66 -73.21 -8.09
C THR A 228 11.08 -73.78 -7.96
N ILE A 229 12.10 -72.92 -8.01
CA ILE A 229 13.51 -73.32 -7.83
C ILE A 229 13.70 -73.98 -6.47
N LYS A 230 13.23 -73.35 -5.38
CA LYS A 230 13.33 -73.92 -4.03
C LYS A 230 12.67 -75.29 -3.95
N ARG A 231 11.51 -75.50 -4.57
CA ARG A 231 10.83 -76.80 -4.59
C ARG A 231 11.66 -77.89 -5.27
N PHE A 232 12.35 -77.59 -6.37
CA PHE A 232 13.18 -78.57 -7.07
C PHE A 232 14.51 -78.88 -6.37
N TYR A 233 15.12 -77.90 -5.71
CA TYR A 233 16.43 -78.08 -5.07
C TYR A 233 16.38 -78.43 -3.58
N SER A 234 15.23 -78.26 -2.89
CA SER A 234 15.07 -78.69 -1.49
C SER A 234 14.72 -80.18 -1.35
N THR A 235 14.39 -80.86 -2.45
CA THR A 235 14.07 -82.30 -2.48
C THR A 235 15.27 -83.15 -2.88
N SER A 236 16.49 -82.80 -2.46
CA SER A 236 17.61 -83.75 -2.51
C SER A 236 17.48 -84.70 -1.34
N PRO A 237 17.23 -86.01 -1.54
CA PRO A 237 17.35 -86.97 -0.46
C PRO A 237 18.83 -87.04 -0.05
N ALA A 238 19.07 -87.06 1.27
CA ALA A 238 20.36 -87.41 1.86
C ALA A 238 20.69 -88.89 1.60
#